data_AF-A0A937PZ75-F1
#
_entry.id   AF-A0A937PZ75-F1
#
_cell.length_a   1.000
_cell.length_b   1.000
_cell.length_c   1.000
_cell.angle_alpha   90.00
_cell.angle_beta   90.00
_cell.angle_gamma   90.00
#
_symmetry.space_group_name_H-M   'P 1'
#
loop_
_entity.id
_entity.type
_entity.pdbx_description
1 polymer ?
#
loop_
_entity_poly.entity_id
_entity_poly.type
_entity_poly.pdbx_seq_one_letter_code
_entity_poly.pdbx_strand_id
1 'polypeptide(L)'
;MSEERAAVKQGVGLIPQVYFDIIARVVPGTILIGSICLAALGPADSWSRLQDWLGKSSGVSVSALAALILLASYTLAILLWCPWFSFMKWFQGEKFWYCKEDFVRDYETVKHRSRTAGSRLTKLKAQIHMAETLLVGFALCCFVGLLGYCCGWSNDHRLLVSGLSALAALLAYCARRYFIFHMMTSIDNNLDLLKEDEKRSRRPKSRTNKTKK
;
A
#
# COMPACT_ATOMS: atom_id res chain seq x y z
N MET A 1 -12.20 -21.62 30.93
CA MET A 1 -13.04 -20.44 30.57
C MET A 1 -12.25 -19.17 30.24
N SER A 2 -11.02 -18.96 30.74
CA SER A 2 -10.18 -17.80 30.37
C SER A 2 -9.47 -17.96 29.01
N GLU A 3 -9.04 -19.17 28.65
CA GLU A 3 -8.33 -19.45 27.39
C GLU A 3 -9.23 -19.36 26.14
N GLU A 4 -10.47 -19.84 26.24
CA GLU A 4 -11.44 -19.79 25.14
C GLU A 4 -11.84 -18.34 24.80
N ARG A 5 -11.92 -17.45 25.81
CA ARG A 5 -12.11 -16.01 25.61
C ARG A 5 -10.88 -15.33 25.01
N ALA A 6 -9.68 -15.88 25.21
CA ALA A 6 -8.45 -15.38 24.58
C ALA A 6 -8.38 -15.81 23.10
N ALA A 7 -8.78 -17.04 22.78
CA ALA A 7 -8.81 -17.58 21.42
C ALA A 7 -9.88 -16.87 20.54
N VAL A 8 -11.09 -16.65 21.07
CA VAL A 8 -12.14 -15.89 20.36
C VAL A 8 -11.71 -14.44 20.12
N LYS A 9 -10.98 -13.82 21.06
CA LYS A 9 -10.38 -12.51 20.81
C LYS A 9 -9.32 -12.57 19.71
N GLN A 10 -8.53 -13.63 19.56
CA GLN A 10 -7.47 -13.69 18.54
C GLN A 10 -8.03 -13.80 17.11
N GLY A 11 -9.09 -14.58 16.88
CA GLY A 11 -9.66 -14.78 15.52
C GLY A 11 -10.22 -13.51 14.85
N VAL A 12 -10.78 -12.58 15.61
CA VAL A 12 -11.45 -11.37 15.08
C VAL A 12 -10.46 -10.36 14.45
N GLY A 13 -9.15 -10.50 14.67
CA GLY A 13 -8.15 -9.56 14.13
C GLY A 13 -7.38 -10.03 12.90
N LEU A 14 -7.48 -11.30 12.51
CA LEU A 14 -6.74 -11.82 11.34
C LEU A 14 -7.45 -11.44 10.02
N ILE A 15 -8.78 -11.43 10.03
CA ILE A 15 -9.63 -11.16 8.86
C ILE A 15 -9.41 -9.74 8.28
N PRO A 16 -9.30 -8.66 9.08
CA PRO A 16 -9.07 -7.32 8.53
C PRO A 16 -7.73 -7.19 7.80
N GLN A 17 -6.69 -7.88 8.24
CA GLN A 17 -5.34 -7.73 7.68
C GLN A 17 -5.24 -8.29 6.26
N VAL A 18 -5.77 -9.49 6.02
CA VAL A 18 -5.77 -10.11 4.68
C VAL A 18 -6.59 -9.26 3.71
N TYR A 19 -7.73 -8.73 4.17
CA TYR A 19 -8.58 -7.86 3.36
C TYR A 19 -7.86 -6.58 2.92
N PHE A 20 -7.17 -5.89 3.84
CA PHE A 20 -6.39 -4.70 3.48
C PHE A 20 -5.23 -5.01 2.55
N ASP A 21 -4.57 -6.15 2.70
CA ASP A 21 -3.45 -6.54 1.82
C ASP A 21 -3.92 -6.89 0.41
N ILE A 22 -5.06 -7.59 0.28
CA ILE A 22 -5.67 -7.87 -1.03
C ILE A 22 -6.06 -6.57 -1.72
N ILE A 23 -6.80 -5.68 -1.04
CA ILE A 23 -7.20 -4.39 -1.62
C ILE A 23 -5.98 -3.56 -1.99
N ALA A 24 -4.94 -3.57 -1.15
CA ALA A 24 -3.70 -2.83 -1.39
C ALA A 24 -2.96 -3.23 -2.65
N ARG A 25 -3.18 -4.44 -3.16
CA ARG A 25 -2.51 -4.96 -4.35
C ARG A 25 -3.42 -4.96 -5.57
N VAL A 26 -4.68 -5.36 -5.36
CA VAL A 26 -5.69 -5.48 -6.42
C VAL A 26 -6.13 -4.12 -6.94
N VAL A 27 -6.45 -3.17 -6.06
CA VAL A 27 -7.01 -1.89 -6.51
C VAL A 27 -5.96 -1.10 -7.31
N PRO A 28 -4.72 -0.90 -6.81
CA PRO A 28 -3.68 -0.24 -7.59
C PRO A 28 -3.37 -0.96 -8.89
N GLY A 29 -3.18 -2.29 -8.88
CA GLY A 29 -2.81 -3.01 -10.10
C GLY A 29 -3.90 -2.96 -11.17
N THR A 30 -5.19 -2.95 -10.79
CA THR A 30 -6.30 -2.80 -11.75
C THR A 30 -6.29 -1.41 -12.39
N ILE A 31 -6.08 -0.36 -11.59
CA ILE A 31 -5.92 1.02 -12.09
C ILE A 31 -4.73 1.10 -13.04
N LEU A 32 -3.62 0.43 -12.72
CA LEU A 32 -2.42 0.42 -13.55
C LEU A 32 -2.61 -0.32 -14.87
N ILE A 33 -3.29 -1.47 -14.88
CA ILE A 33 -3.59 -2.18 -16.13
C ILE A 33 -4.37 -1.27 -17.07
N GLY A 34 -5.44 -0.63 -16.58
CA GLY A 34 -6.21 0.32 -17.37
C GLY A 34 -5.37 1.51 -17.85
N SER A 35 -4.54 2.06 -16.99
CA SER A 35 -3.67 3.20 -17.31
C SER A 35 -2.59 2.85 -18.35
N ILE A 36 -2.00 1.65 -18.26
CA ILE A 36 -1.02 1.15 -19.23
C ILE A 36 -1.69 0.91 -20.58
N CYS A 37 -2.89 0.31 -20.61
CA CYS A 37 -3.65 0.17 -21.85
C CYS A 37 -3.91 1.53 -22.51
N LEU A 38 -4.37 2.51 -21.72
CA LEU A 38 -4.58 3.88 -22.19
C LEU A 38 -3.29 4.54 -22.71
N ALA A 39 -2.16 4.36 -22.02
CA ALA A 39 -0.88 4.90 -22.45
C ALA A 39 -0.33 4.21 -23.71
N ALA A 40 -0.49 2.89 -23.83
CA ALA A 40 0.04 2.10 -24.94
C ALA A 40 -0.80 2.25 -26.22
N LEU A 41 -2.13 2.13 -26.11
CA LEU A 41 -3.03 2.14 -27.27
C LEU A 41 -3.59 3.53 -27.57
N GLY A 42 -3.68 4.39 -26.56
CA GLY A 42 -4.40 5.66 -26.65
C GLY A 42 -5.88 5.51 -26.26
N PRO A 43 -6.58 6.62 -25.98
CA PRO A 43 -7.94 6.58 -25.44
C PRO A 43 -8.98 5.96 -26.38
N ALA A 44 -8.94 6.31 -27.67
CA ALA A 44 -9.91 5.85 -28.66
C ALA A 44 -9.82 4.32 -28.87
N ASP A 45 -8.60 3.81 -29.10
CA ASP A 45 -8.37 2.37 -29.30
C ASP A 45 -8.59 1.55 -28.03
N SER A 46 -8.28 2.12 -26.86
CA SER A 46 -8.57 1.44 -25.59
C SER A 46 -10.08 1.29 -25.37
N TRP A 47 -10.85 2.32 -25.69
CA TRP A 47 -12.30 2.31 -25.55
C TRP A 47 -12.96 1.36 -26.54
N SER A 48 -12.57 1.38 -27.81
CA SER A 48 -13.11 0.46 -28.83
C SER A 48 -12.83 -0.99 -28.46
N ARG A 49 -11.61 -1.32 -28.03
CA ARG A 49 -11.27 -2.67 -27.58
C ARG A 49 -12.03 -3.10 -26.33
N LEU A 50 -12.27 -2.18 -25.39
CA LEU A 50 -13.08 -2.47 -24.21
C LEU A 50 -14.52 -2.78 -24.60
N GLN A 51 -15.11 -2.00 -25.51
CA GLN A 51 -16.46 -2.25 -26.03
C GLN A 51 -16.55 -3.57 -26.79
N ASP A 52 -15.58 -3.87 -27.66
CA ASP A 52 -15.51 -5.15 -28.38
C ASP A 52 -15.45 -6.34 -27.44
N TRP A 53 -14.78 -6.16 -26.30
CA TRP A 53 -14.62 -7.21 -25.32
C TRP A 53 -15.87 -7.39 -24.45
N LEU A 54 -16.50 -6.29 -24.02
CA LEU A 54 -17.76 -6.32 -23.29
C LEU A 54 -18.94 -6.80 -24.15
N GLY A 55 -18.91 -6.52 -25.46
CA GLY A 55 -19.96 -6.91 -26.40
C GLY A 55 -19.86 -8.36 -26.90
N LYS A 56 -18.70 -9.00 -26.77
CA LYS A 56 -18.56 -10.41 -27.10
C LYS A 56 -19.10 -11.26 -25.95
N SER A 57 -20.04 -12.17 -26.25
CA SER A 57 -20.31 -13.33 -25.39
C SER A 57 -19.14 -14.30 -25.47
N SER A 58 -17.97 -13.87 -25.00
CA SER A 58 -16.84 -14.77 -24.82
C SER A 58 -17.35 -15.89 -23.93
N GLY A 59 -17.18 -17.15 -24.31
CA GLY A 59 -17.58 -18.31 -23.49
C GLY A 59 -16.87 -18.35 -22.12
N VAL A 60 -16.06 -17.34 -21.80
CA VAL A 60 -15.44 -17.09 -20.51
C VAL A 60 -16.48 -16.45 -19.60
N SER A 61 -16.75 -17.08 -18.46
CA SER A 61 -17.63 -16.49 -17.46
C SER A 61 -17.04 -15.16 -16.96
N VAL A 62 -17.91 -14.18 -16.66
CA VAL A 62 -17.51 -12.90 -16.05
C VAL A 62 -16.67 -13.11 -14.79
N SER A 63 -16.92 -14.19 -14.04
CA SER A 63 -16.15 -14.57 -12.86
C SER A 63 -14.72 -15.01 -13.17
N ALA A 64 -14.51 -15.81 -14.23
CA ALA A 64 -13.17 -16.22 -14.66
C ALA A 64 -12.37 -15.02 -15.16
N LEU A 65 -13.04 -14.07 -15.82
CA LEU A 65 -12.44 -12.84 -16.28
C LEU A 65 -11.99 -11.93 -15.13
N ALA A 66 -12.88 -11.74 -14.15
CA ALA A 66 -12.55 -10.99 -12.94
C ALA A 66 -11.38 -11.65 -12.21
N ALA A 67 -11.37 -12.98 -12.07
CA ALA A 67 -10.26 -13.71 -11.47
C ALA A 67 -8.93 -13.50 -12.21
N LEU A 68 -8.96 -13.48 -13.54
CA LEU A 68 -7.77 -13.22 -14.36
C LEU A 68 -7.26 -11.79 -14.21
N ILE A 69 -8.15 -10.79 -14.20
CA ILE A 69 -7.77 -9.39 -13.95
C ILE A 69 -7.19 -9.23 -12.55
N LEU A 70 -7.79 -9.85 -11.53
CA LEU A 70 -7.29 -9.85 -10.16
C LEU A 70 -5.89 -10.47 -10.08
N LEU A 71 -5.69 -11.63 -10.72
CA LEU A 71 -4.40 -12.32 -10.76
C LEU A 71 -3.33 -11.50 -11.50
N ALA A 72 -3.68 -10.93 -12.65
CA ALA A 72 -2.79 -10.07 -13.42
C ALA A 72 -2.41 -8.81 -12.63
N SER A 73 -3.37 -8.16 -12.00
CA SER A 73 -3.17 -6.98 -11.14
C SER A 73 -2.22 -7.29 -10.00
N TYR A 74 -2.45 -8.40 -9.30
CA TYR A 74 -1.62 -8.82 -8.18
C TYR A 74 -0.19 -9.16 -8.63
N THR A 75 -0.05 -9.91 -9.72
CA THR A 75 1.24 -10.26 -10.31
C THR A 75 2.02 -9.02 -10.74
N LEU A 76 1.36 -8.07 -11.40
CA LEU A 76 1.97 -6.81 -11.84
C LEU A 76 2.50 -6.01 -10.65
N ALA A 77 1.73 -5.90 -9.56
CA ALA A 77 2.17 -5.20 -8.36
C ALA A 77 3.46 -5.80 -7.77
N ILE A 78 3.57 -7.13 -7.73
CA ILE A 78 4.78 -7.83 -7.26
C ILE A 78 5.96 -7.58 -8.20
N LEU A 79 5.74 -7.74 -9.50
CA LEU A 79 6.78 -7.58 -10.52
C LEU A 79 7.34 -6.16 -10.55
N LEU A 80 6.50 -5.14 -10.34
CA LEU A 80 6.95 -3.75 -10.27
C LEU A 80 7.68 -3.44 -8.96
N TRP A 81 7.35 -4.12 -7.87
CA TRP A 81 7.90 -3.81 -6.56
C TRP A 81 9.38 -4.18 -6.43
N CYS A 82 9.80 -5.36 -6.87
CA CYS A 82 11.19 -5.82 -6.73
C CYS A 82 12.22 -4.93 -7.46
N PRO A 83 12.06 -4.62 -8.77
CA PRO A 83 12.99 -3.75 -9.49
C PRO A 83 12.98 -2.33 -8.95
N TRP A 84 11.80 -1.80 -8.61
CA TRP A 84 11.67 -0.47 -8.04
C TRP A 84 12.39 -0.37 -6.70
N PHE A 85 12.27 -1.38 -5.86
CA PHE A 85 12.95 -1.43 -4.59
C PHE A 85 14.46 -1.40 -4.72
N SER A 86 15.00 -2.19 -5.66
CA SER A 86 16.42 -2.18 -6.00
C SER A 86 16.86 -0.82 -6.53
N PHE A 87 16.06 -0.22 -7.41
CA PHE A 87 16.31 1.11 -7.97
C PHE A 87 16.32 2.20 -6.88
N MET A 88 15.34 2.20 -5.98
CA MET A 88 15.26 3.17 -4.89
C MET A 88 16.36 2.97 -3.86
N LYS A 89 16.77 1.72 -3.59
CA LYS A 89 17.93 1.43 -2.75
C LYS A 89 19.20 2.03 -3.34
N TRP A 90 19.39 1.90 -4.65
CA TRP A 90 20.52 2.49 -5.35
C TRP A 90 20.46 4.03 -5.32
N PHE A 91 19.29 4.62 -5.59
CA PHE A 91 19.12 6.07 -5.69
C PHE A 91 19.21 6.82 -4.34
N GLN A 92 18.66 6.25 -3.27
CA GLN A 92 18.59 6.92 -1.96
C GLN A 92 19.82 6.68 -1.06
N GLY A 93 20.75 5.82 -1.49
CA GLY A 93 21.94 5.47 -0.73
C GLY A 93 21.66 4.66 0.55
N GLU A 94 22.73 4.20 1.21
CA GLU A 94 22.63 3.31 2.38
C GLU A 94 22.05 3.99 3.64
N LYS A 95 22.14 5.32 3.75
CA LYS A 95 21.70 6.06 4.96
C LYS A 95 20.19 5.96 5.21
N PHE A 96 19.37 5.83 4.17
CA PHE A 96 17.92 5.68 4.32
C PHE A 96 17.55 4.33 4.97
N TRP A 97 18.42 3.33 4.85
CA TRP A 97 18.15 1.97 5.30
C TRP A 97 18.37 1.75 6.80
N TYR A 98 19.32 2.44 7.41
CA TYR A 98 19.51 2.38 8.86
C TYR A 98 18.28 2.88 9.63
N CYS A 99 17.57 3.89 9.12
CA CYS A 99 16.27 4.31 9.67
C CYS A 99 15.19 3.22 9.60
N LYS A 100 15.37 2.19 8.76
CA LYS A 100 14.36 1.16 8.54
C LYS A 100 14.45 0.02 9.57
N GLU A 101 15.63 -0.33 10.05
CA GLU A 101 15.77 -1.44 11.02
C GLU A 101 15.18 -1.09 12.38
N ASP A 102 15.54 0.08 12.94
CA ASP A 102 14.95 0.59 14.17
C ASP A 102 13.43 0.75 14.02
N PHE A 103 12.99 1.27 12.87
CA PHE A 103 11.56 1.39 12.55
C PHE A 103 10.84 0.03 12.55
N VAL A 104 11.42 -1.02 11.99
CA VAL A 104 10.79 -2.35 11.96
C VAL A 104 10.68 -2.93 13.37
N ARG A 105 11.72 -2.79 14.19
CA ARG A 105 11.69 -3.23 15.59
C ARG A 105 10.63 -2.50 16.39
N ASP A 106 10.56 -1.18 16.23
CA ASP A 106 9.62 -0.32 16.95
C ASP A 106 8.17 -0.58 16.50
N TYR A 107 7.97 -0.76 15.19
CA TYR A 107 6.69 -1.17 14.62
C TYR A 107 6.19 -2.50 15.21
N GLU A 108 7.01 -3.56 15.21
CA GLU A 108 6.60 -4.85 15.76
C GLU A 108 6.39 -4.76 17.28
N THR A 109 7.18 -3.96 18.00
CA THR A 109 7.00 -3.72 19.43
C THR A 109 5.63 -3.11 19.73
N VAL A 110 5.27 -2.02 19.03
CA VAL A 110 3.95 -1.37 19.20
C VAL A 110 2.83 -2.33 18.83
N LYS A 111 2.98 -3.08 17.74
CA LYS A 111 1.98 -4.04 17.26
C LYS A 111 1.73 -5.19 18.23
N HIS A 112 2.79 -5.72 18.87
CA HIS A 112 2.67 -6.78 19.86
C HIS A 112 2.11 -6.29 21.20
N ARG A 113 2.45 -5.07 21.61
CA ARG A 113 2.00 -4.51 22.90
C ARG A 113 0.60 -3.90 22.85
N SER A 114 0.22 -3.28 21.73
CA SER A 114 -1.06 -2.61 21.55
C SER A 114 -1.73 -3.06 20.26
N ARG A 115 -2.73 -3.95 20.37
CA ARG A 115 -3.45 -4.48 19.21
C ARG A 115 -4.18 -3.40 18.40
N THR A 116 -4.76 -2.42 19.09
CA THR A 116 -5.49 -1.31 18.45
C THR A 116 -4.53 -0.42 17.65
N ALA A 117 -3.37 -0.09 18.23
CA ALA A 117 -2.33 0.67 17.52
C ALA A 117 -1.76 -0.15 16.36
N GLY A 118 -1.46 -1.43 16.58
CA GLY A 118 -0.98 -2.35 15.55
C GLY A 118 -1.92 -2.46 14.34
N SER A 119 -3.23 -2.49 14.55
CA SER A 119 -4.21 -2.49 13.45
C SER A 119 -4.18 -1.20 12.63
N ARG A 120 -4.09 -0.03 13.30
CA ARG A 120 -3.97 1.27 12.62
C ARG A 120 -2.66 1.38 11.84
N LEU A 121 -1.55 0.93 12.42
CA LEU A 121 -0.24 0.91 11.76
C LEU A 121 -0.23 -0.04 10.55
N THR A 122 -0.90 -1.20 10.65
CA THR A 122 -1.04 -2.14 9.52
C THR A 122 -1.83 -1.49 8.36
N LYS A 123 -2.89 -0.74 8.68
CA LYS A 123 -3.65 0.02 7.67
C LYS A 123 -2.79 1.10 7.00
N LEU A 124 -2.04 1.88 7.77
CA LEU A 124 -1.12 2.89 7.22
C LEU A 124 -0.06 2.26 6.32
N LYS A 125 0.51 1.12 6.73
CA LYS A 125 1.46 0.37 5.92
C LYS A 125 0.86 -0.08 4.58
N ALA A 126 -0.38 -0.56 4.59
CA ALA A 126 -1.10 -0.93 3.36
C ALA A 126 -1.31 0.30 2.44
N GLN A 127 -1.66 1.46 3.00
CA GLN A 127 -1.81 2.72 2.24
C GLN A 127 -0.49 3.20 1.63
N ILE A 128 0.64 3.06 2.34
CA ILE A 128 1.97 3.36 1.80
C ILE A 128 2.27 2.45 0.61
N HIS A 129 2.02 1.14 0.74
CA HIS A 129 2.21 0.20 -0.36
C HIS A 129 1.34 0.54 -1.56
N MET A 130 0.06 0.87 -1.36
CA MET A 130 -0.81 1.33 -2.45
C MET A 130 -0.23 2.54 -3.18
N ALA A 131 0.20 3.56 -2.44
CA ALA A 131 0.78 4.78 -3.00
C ALA A 131 2.09 4.49 -3.74
N GLU A 132 2.93 3.59 -3.22
CA GLU A 132 4.15 3.14 -3.89
C GLU A 132 3.86 2.42 -5.21
N THR A 133 2.92 1.46 -5.22
CA THR A 133 2.55 0.75 -6.45
C THR A 133 2.00 1.72 -7.50
N LEU A 134 1.11 2.64 -7.11
CA LEU A 134 0.58 3.66 -8.01
C LEU A 134 1.68 4.58 -8.55
N LEU A 135 2.61 5.03 -7.70
CA LEU A 135 3.74 5.87 -8.10
C LEU A 135 4.55 5.20 -9.22
N VAL A 136 4.94 3.93 -9.02
CA VAL A 136 5.74 3.19 -10.00
C VAL A 136 4.98 2.98 -11.30
N GLY A 137 3.72 2.55 -11.19
CA GLY A 137 2.95 2.26 -12.38
C GLY A 137 2.58 3.51 -13.19
N PHE A 138 2.29 4.64 -12.54
CA PHE A 138 2.08 5.90 -13.27
C PHE A 138 3.37 6.47 -13.87
N ALA A 139 4.53 6.28 -13.21
CA ALA A 139 5.82 6.60 -13.81
C ALA A 139 6.07 5.75 -15.07
N LEU A 140 5.72 4.46 -15.03
CA LEU A 140 5.79 3.58 -16.19
C LEU A 140 4.81 4.01 -17.30
N CYS A 141 3.57 4.38 -16.96
CA CYS A 141 2.60 4.89 -17.94
C CYS A 141 3.11 6.16 -18.63
N CYS A 142 3.70 7.08 -17.85
CA CYS A 142 4.35 8.28 -18.39
C CYS A 142 5.48 7.91 -19.37
N PHE A 143 6.35 6.97 -18.98
CA PHE A 143 7.44 6.50 -19.84
C PHE A 143 6.94 5.87 -21.14
N VAL A 144 5.94 4.98 -21.08
CA VAL A 144 5.35 4.33 -22.25
C VAL A 144 4.68 5.35 -23.18
N GLY A 145 3.93 6.31 -22.61
CA GLY A 145 3.28 7.36 -23.39
C GLY A 145 4.28 8.27 -24.11
N LEU A 146 5.36 8.67 -23.42
CA LEU A 146 6.46 9.45 -24.01
C LEU A 146 7.20 8.67 -25.10
N LEU A 147 7.47 7.38 -24.87
CA LEU A 147 8.10 6.52 -25.87
C LEU A 147 7.23 6.42 -27.13
N GLY A 148 5.93 6.18 -26.96
CA GLY A 148 4.98 6.13 -28.08
C GLY A 148 4.92 7.43 -28.88
N TYR A 149 4.97 8.58 -28.20
CA TYR A 149 5.06 9.88 -28.83
C TYR A 149 6.36 10.05 -29.64
N CYS A 150 7.51 9.71 -29.05
CA CYS A 150 8.82 9.77 -29.71
C CYS A 150 8.94 8.82 -30.92
N CYS A 151 8.26 7.68 -30.88
CA CYS A 151 8.24 6.70 -31.98
C CYS A 151 7.20 7.03 -33.07
N GLY A 152 6.47 8.15 -32.98
CA GLY A 152 5.53 8.58 -34.01
C GLY A 152 4.23 7.78 -34.07
N TRP A 153 3.83 7.09 -32.99
CA TRP A 153 2.50 6.45 -32.94
C TRP A 153 1.41 7.54 -33.02
N SER A 154 0.38 7.39 -33.86
CA SER A 154 -0.61 8.46 -34.15
C SER A 154 -1.09 9.23 -32.90
N ASN A 155 -1.10 10.58 -32.97
CA ASN A 155 -0.30 11.33 -31.98
C ASN A 155 -1.01 12.37 -31.08
N ASP A 156 -2.32 12.56 -31.08
CA ASP A 156 -2.86 13.76 -30.39
C ASP A 156 -3.07 13.62 -28.87
N HIS A 157 -3.23 12.39 -28.36
CA HIS A 157 -3.60 12.20 -26.95
C HIS A 157 -2.50 11.60 -26.07
N ARG A 158 -1.40 11.12 -26.65
CA ARG A 158 -0.33 10.43 -25.90
C ARG A 158 0.45 11.38 -24.99
N LEU A 159 0.73 12.60 -25.45
CA LEU A 159 1.38 13.61 -24.63
C LEU A 159 0.50 14.00 -23.44
N LEU A 160 -0.81 14.16 -23.66
CA LEU A 160 -1.78 14.43 -22.61
C LEU A 160 -1.85 13.30 -21.58
N VAL A 161 -1.94 12.04 -22.04
CA VAL A 161 -1.93 10.85 -21.15
C VAL A 161 -0.63 10.78 -20.36
N SER A 162 0.51 11.09 -20.98
CA SER A 162 1.82 11.13 -20.31
C SER A 162 1.87 12.23 -19.24
N GLY A 163 1.38 13.43 -19.56
CA GLY A 163 1.30 14.54 -18.62
C GLY A 163 0.38 14.24 -17.42
N LEU A 164 -0.79 13.65 -17.67
CA LEU A 164 -1.70 13.20 -16.61
C LEU A 164 -1.08 12.09 -15.76
N SER A 165 -0.35 11.16 -16.38
CA SER A 165 0.37 10.09 -15.67
C SER A 165 1.50 10.66 -14.81
N ALA A 166 2.24 11.65 -15.29
CA ALA A 166 3.27 12.34 -14.51
C ALA A 166 2.67 13.07 -13.29
N LEU A 167 1.54 13.77 -13.48
CA LEU A 167 0.82 14.40 -12.37
C LEU A 167 0.33 13.37 -11.35
N ALA A 168 -0.26 12.26 -11.81
CA ALA A 168 -0.71 11.18 -10.94
C ALA A 168 0.45 10.53 -10.16
N ALA A 169 1.61 10.35 -10.79
CA ALA A 169 2.83 9.89 -10.13
C ALA A 169 3.28 10.89 -9.05
N LEU A 170 3.27 12.20 -9.34
CA LEU A 170 3.61 13.23 -8.36
C LEU A 170 2.66 13.21 -7.16
N LEU A 171 1.35 13.10 -7.39
CA LEU A 171 0.36 12.99 -6.32
C LEU A 171 0.57 11.73 -5.47
N ALA A 172 0.86 10.59 -6.12
CA ALA A 172 1.18 9.35 -5.42
C ALA A 172 2.47 9.47 -4.58
N TYR A 173 3.47 10.19 -5.08
CA TYR A 173 4.68 10.51 -4.33
C TYR A 173 4.39 11.37 -3.08
N CYS A 174 3.59 12.43 -3.23
CA CYS A 174 3.16 13.27 -2.10
C CYS A 174 2.35 12.46 -1.06
N ALA A 175 1.40 11.64 -1.50
CA ALA A 175 0.61 10.79 -0.63
C ALA A 175 1.49 9.79 0.14
N ARG A 176 2.46 9.15 -0.54
CA ARG A 176 3.44 8.27 0.10
C ARG A 176 4.22 8.99 1.20
N ARG A 177 4.75 10.19 0.92
CA ARG A 177 5.50 10.99 1.90
C ARG A 177 4.64 11.34 3.11
N TYR A 178 3.39 11.76 2.88
CA TYR A 178 2.43 12.05 3.93
C TYR A 178 2.14 10.83 4.82
N PHE A 179 1.90 9.65 4.23
CA PHE A 179 1.63 8.44 5.00
C PHE A 179 2.85 7.94 5.79
N ILE A 180 4.06 8.02 5.23
CA ILE A 180 5.29 7.68 5.94
C ILE A 180 5.45 8.58 7.17
N PHE A 181 5.29 9.90 7.00
CA PHE A 181 5.37 10.84 8.12
C PHE A 181 4.36 10.50 9.22
N HIS A 182 3.08 10.31 8.86
CA HIS A 182 2.04 9.94 9.83
C HIS A 182 2.30 8.62 10.54
N MET A 183 2.88 7.65 9.84
CA MET A 183 3.23 6.35 10.41
C MET A 183 4.36 6.49 11.44
N MET A 184 5.40 7.27 11.14
CA MET A 184 6.50 7.54 12.08
C MET A 184 5.99 8.24 13.34
N THR A 185 5.25 9.35 13.19
CA THR A 185 4.65 10.06 14.33
C THR A 185 3.73 9.17 15.17
N SER A 186 2.99 8.27 14.51
CA SER A 186 2.12 7.33 15.23
C SER A 186 2.92 6.32 16.03
N ILE A 187 4.04 5.82 15.53
CA ILE A 187 4.90 4.88 16.26
C ILE A 187 5.51 5.57 17.47
N ASP A 188 6.10 6.76 17.29
CA ASP A 188 6.74 7.52 18.37
C ASP A 188 5.76 7.78 19.52
N ASN A 189 4.57 8.31 19.20
CA ASN A 189 3.53 8.57 20.19
C ASN A 189 3.11 7.29 20.95
N ASN A 190 3.03 6.14 20.27
CA ASN A 190 2.67 4.88 20.93
C ASN A 190 3.81 4.31 21.78
N LEU A 191 5.07 4.46 21.34
CA LEU A 191 6.23 4.05 22.14
C LEU A 191 6.32 4.86 23.44
N ASP A 192 6.06 6.16 23.39
CA ASP A 192 6.11 7.00 24.58
C ASP A 192 5.00 6.66 25.58
N LEU A 193 3.78 6.39 25.10
CA LEU A 193 2.70 5.85 25.93
C LEU A 193 3.09 4.52 26.60
N LEU A 194 3.72 3.60 25.86
CA LEU A 194 4.18 2.32 26.41
C LEU A 194 5.26 2.50 27.49
N LYS A 195 6.20 3.45 27.29
CA LYS A 195 7.22 3.79 28.30
C LYS A 195 6.59 4.41 29.55
N GLU A 196 5.57 5.24 29.40
CA GLU A 196 4.84 5.82 30.54
C GLU A 196 4.09 4.77 31.34
N ASP A 197 3.41 3.84 30.67
CA ASP A 197 2.71 2.74 31.32
C ASP A 197 3.67 1.82 32.07
N GLU A 198 4.84 1.53 31.50
CA GLU A 198 5.90 0.76 32.17
C GLU A 198 6.45 1.50 33.41
N LYS A 199 6.65 2.82 33.31
CA LYS A 199 7.05 3.64 34.46
C LYS A 199 5.97 3.61 35.56
N ARG A 200 4.69 3.65 35.20
CA ARG A 200 3.57 3.59 36.16
C ARG A 200 3.48 2.22 36.82
N SER A 201 3.69 1.12 36.09
CA SER A 201 3.66 -0.23 36.67
C SER A 201 4.81 -0.53 37.62
N ARG A 202 5.96 0.15 37.46
CA ARG A 202 7.12 0.03 38.35
C ARG A 202 7.00 0.86 39.63
N ARG A 203 6.11 1.85 39.70
CA ARG A 203 5.94 2.63 40.94
C ARG A 203 5.40 1.70 42.03
N PRO A 204 6.10 1.56 43.17
CA PRO A 204 5.63 0.72 44.26
C PRO A 204 4.24 1.22 44.64
N LYS A 205 3.25 0.32 44.69
CA LYS A 205 1.93 0.65 45.24
C LYS A 205 2.22 1.16 46.65
N SER A 206 2.17 2.47 46.85
CA SER A 206 2.35 3.05 48.17
C SER A 206 1.36 2.30 49.04
N ARG A 207 1.87 1.54 50.02
CA ARG A 207 1.05 0.80 50.97
C ARG A 207 0.13 1.85 51.55
N THR A 208 -1.10 1.87 51.07
CA THR A 208 -2.18 2.63 51.64
C THR A 208 -2.42 1.91 52.96
N ASN A 209 -1.62 2.29 53.96
CA ASN A 209 -1.73 1.80 55.31
C ASN A 209 -3.14 2.18 55.75
N LYS A 210 -4.04 1.20 55.66
CA LYS A 210 -5.30 1.21 56.36
C LYS A 210 -4.96 1.08 57.84
N THR A 211 -4.63 2.21 58.46
CA THR A 211 -4.82 2.40 59.89
C THR A 211 -6.33 2.47 60.11
N LYS A 212 -7.01 1.32 60.08
CA LYS A 212 -8.32 1.20 60.70
C LYS A 212 -8.07 0.93 62.18
N LYS A 213 -8.28 1.98 62.98
CA LYS A 213 -8.64 1.86 64.39
C LYS A 213 -9.95 1.10 64.53
#